data_AF-A0A2E0HML9-F1
#
_entry.id   AF-A0A2E0HML9-F1
#
_cell.length_a   1.000
_cell.length_b   1.000
_cell.length_c   1.000
_cell.angle_alpha   90.00
_cell.angle_beta   90.00
_cell.angle_gamma   90.00
#
_symmetry.space_group_name_H-M   'P 1'
#
loop_
_entity.id
_entity.type
_entity.pdbx_description
1 polymer ?
#
loop_
_entity_poly.entity_id
_entity_poly.type
_entity_poly.pdbx_seq_one_letter_code
_entity_poly.pdbx_strand_id
1 'polypeptide(L)'
;MNNSNLRKDTGAAATELGYIFTFLLGVLLLSMFSLWAWDIETATRERWNEQAIQANLDDIAAAVERADEASRMGDVQYSESIYWRATEADENLFTLSLTDNLLILEDDSGSLDLEVSISGTGSGQHSGEVQLSGISTIWVVHSDGITSVQLERPQ
;
A
#
# COMPACT_ATOMS: atom_id res chain seq x y z
N MET A 1 37.99 66.04 28.66
CA MET A 1 36.85 65.30 28.10
C MET A 1 37.20 64.94 26.66
N ASN A 2 37.53 63.68 26.38
CA ASN A 2 37.80 63.22 25.01
C ASN A 2 36.47 62.82 24.36
N ASN A 3 36.10 63.52 23.29
CA ASN A 3 34.97 63.15 22.44
C ASN A 3 35.34 61.90 21.63
N SER A 4 34.78 60.75 22.00
CA SER A 4 34.83 59.56 21.16
C SER A 4 33.96 59.79 19.93
N ASN A 5 34.58 60.05 18.78
CA ASN A 5 33.86 60.09 17.51
C ASN A 5 33.36 58.68 17.19
N LEU A 6 32.04 58.48 17.24
CA LEU A 6 31.38 57.28 16.73
C LEU A 6 31.58 57.22 15.20
N ARG A 7 32.51 56.39 14.75
CA ARG A 7 32.74 56.13 13.32
C ARG A 7 31.64 55.18 12.83
N LYS A 8 30.77 55.64 11.94
CA LYS A 8 29.79 54.81 11.24
C LYS A 8 30.54 53.85 10.31
N ASP A 9 30.70 52.60 10.72
CA ASP A 9 31.30 51.56 9.88
C ASP A 9 30.21 50.85 9.08
N THR A 10 29.97 51.33 7.86
CA THR A 10 28.97 50.78 6.95
C THR A 10 29.44 49.48 6.27
N GLY A 11 30.75 49.23 6.20
CA GLY A 11 31.32 48.03 5.58
C GLY A 11 31.16 46.78 6.46
N ALA A 12 31.39 46.93 7.77
CA ALA A 12 31.11 45.88 8.75
C ALA A 12 29.61 45.52 8.78
N ALA A 13 28.73 46.53 8.83
CA ALA A 13 27.28 46.32 8.82
C ALA A 13 26.76 45.63 7.54
N ALA A 14 27.32 45.96 6.37
CA ALA A 14 26.96 45.31 5.10
C ALA A 14 27.36 43.82 5.06
N THR A 15 28.49 43.48 5.69
CA THR A 15 28.97 42.08 5.77
C THR A 15 28.09 41.25 6.72
N GLU A 16 27.71 41.81 7.87
CA GLU A 16 26.78 41.18 8.81
C GLU A 16 25.39 40.94 8.20
N LEU A 17 24.88 41.92 7.44
CA LEU A 17 23.66 41.77 6.64
C LEU A 17 23.77 40.66 5.59
N GLY A 18 24.93 40.53 4.95
CA GLY A 18 25.22 39.44 4.01
C GLY A 18 25.11 38.07 4.67
N TYR A 19 25.69 37.88 5.86
CA TYR A 19 25.58 36.62 6.59
C TYR A 19 24.14 36.30 6.98
N ILE A 20 23.41 37.27 7.52
CA ILE A 20 22.00 37.09 7.88
C ILE A 20 21.18 36.70 6.64
N PHE A 21 21.41 37.38 5.52
CA PHE A 21 20.71 37.07 4.27
C PHE A 21 21.01 35.65 3.79
N THR A 22 22.29 35.25 3.74
CA THR A 22 22.67 33.89 3.32
C THR A 22 22.13 32.82 4.26
N PHE A 23 22.11 33.09 5.56
CA PHE A 23 21.54 32.19 6.55
C PHE A 23 20.04 32.02 6.35
N LEU A 24 19.29 33.12 6.23
CA LEU A 24 17.85 33.08 6.00
C LEU A 24 17.49 32.42 4.66
N LEU A 25 18.27 32.68 3.62
CA LEU A 25 18.13 32.00 2.33
C LEU A 25 18.37 30.48 2.48
N GLY A 26 19.38 30.08 3.25
CA GLY A 26 19.63 28.68 3.58
C GLY A 26 18.47 28.03 4.32
N VAL A 27 17.90 28.68 5.33
CA VAL A 27 16.74 28.19 6.08
C VAL A 27 15.51 28.07 5.18
N LEU A 28 15.30 29.04 4.29
CA LEU A 28 14.19 29.00 3.32
C LEU A 28 14.34 27.81 2.36
N LEU A 29 15.52 27.63 1.78
CA LEU A 29 15.80 26.53 0.85
C LEU A 29 15.70 25.17 1.55
N LEU A 30 16.21 25.06 2.78
CA LEU A 30 16.11 23.83 3.56
C LEU A 30 14.65 23.49 3.88
N SER A 31 13.85 24.49 4.26
CA SER A 31 12.41 24.28 4.52
C SER A 31 11.67 23.80 3.27
N MET A 32 11.93 24.43 2.12
CA MET A 32 11.31 24.03 0.85
C MET A 32 11.75 22.61 0.44
N PHE A 33 13.03 22.29 0.60
CA PHE A 33 13.56 20.95 0.30
C PHE A 33 12.95 19.88 1.21
N SER A 34 12.79 20.16 2.52
CA SER A 34 12.19 19.22 3.46
C SER A 34 10.74 18.88 3.12
N LEU A 35 9.93 19.88 2.75
CA LEU A 35 8.55 19.64 2.31
C LEU A 35 8.51 18.80 1.03
N TRP A 36 9.32 19.16 0.04
CA TRP A 36 9.41 18.43 -1.21
C TRP A 36 9.86 16.96 -1.01
N ALA A 37 10.85 16.73 -0.14
CA ALA A 37 11.33 15.38 0.15
C ALA A 37 10.22 14.54 0.83
N TRP A 38 9.50 15.13 1.78
CA TRP A 38 8.36 14.48 2.43
C TRP A 38 7.23 14.14 1.45
N ASP A 39 6.92 15.03 0.51
CA ASP A 39 5.91 14.78 -0.53
C ASP A 39 6.30 13.59 -1.42
N ILE A 40 7.58 13.50 -1.82
CA ILE A 40 8.07 12.38 -2.64
C ILE A 40 8.04 11.06 -1.87
N GLU A 41 8.46 11.06 -0.61
CA GLU A 41 8.42 9.88 0.25
C GLU A 41 6.98 9.37 0.38
N THR A 42 6.05 10.28 0.71
CA THR A 42 4.62 9.96 0.85
C THR A 42 4.05 9.39 -0.44
N ALA A 43 4.25 10.06 -1.58
CA ALA A 43 3.74 9.61 -2.87
C ALA A 43 4.39 8.30 -3.36
N THR A 44 5.61 7.98 -2.91
CA THR A 44 6.27 6.71 -3.23
C THR A 44 5.70 5.58 -2.40
N ARG A 45 5.51 5.83 -1.09
CA ARG A 45 4.89 4.89 -0.17
C ARG A 45 3.46 4.52 -0.60
N GLU A 46 2.63 5.51 -0.93
CA GLU A 46 1.26 5.28 -1.40
C GLU A 46 1.23 4.37 -2.64
N ARG A 47 2.04 4.70 -3.65
CA ARG A 47 2.16 3.87 -4.85
C ARG A 47 2.67 2.46 -4.54
N TRP A 48 3.60 2.29 -3.61
CA TRP A 48 4.08 0.97 -3.22
C TRP A 48 3.00 0.14 -2.52
N ASN A 49 2.17 0.77 -1.68
CA ASN A 49 1.03 0.09 -1.06
C ASN A 49 0.03 -0.38 -2.12
N GLU A 50 -0.38 0.50 -3.04
CA GLU A 50 -1.28 0.13 -4.13
C GLU A 50 -0.74 -1.03 -4.97
N GLN A 51 0.54 -0.97 -5.37
CA GLN A 51 1.16 -2.02 -6.18
C GLN A 51 1.33 -3.34 -5.43
N ALA A 52 1.65 -3.30 -4.13
CA ALA A 52 1.77 -4.49 -3.30
C ALA A 52 0.41 -5.16 -3.09
N ILE A 53 -0.65 -4.38 -2.83
CA ILE A 53 -2.01 -4.89 -2.70
C ILE A 53 -2.48 -5.47 -4.03
N GLN A 54 -2.30 -4.75 -5.15
CA GLN A 54 -2.64 -5.25 -6.48
C GLN A 54 -1.96 -6.60 -6.76
N ALA A 55 -0.66 -6.72 -6.50
CA ALA A 55 0.06 -7.97 -6.69
C ALA A 55 -0.45 -9.11 -5.79
N ASN A 56 -0.90 -8.81 -4.57
CA ASN A 56 -1.53 -9.79 -3.69
C ASN A 56 -2.88 -10.26 -4.26
N LEU A 57 -3.72 -9.32 -4.72
CA LEU A 57 -5.02 -9.65 -5.32
C LEU A 57 -4.85 -10.47 -6.61
N ASP A 58 -3.88 -10.12 -7.45
CA ASP A 58 -3.56 -10.87 -8.67
C ASP A 58 -3.12 -12.31 -8.35
N ASP A 59 -2.32 -12.52 -7.30
CA ASP A 59 -1.90 -13.86 -6.88
C ASP A 59 -3.07 -14.70 -6.36
N ILE A 60 -3.98 -14.10 -5.59
CA ILE A 60 -5.19 -14.76 -5.09
C ILE A 60 -6.12 -15.09 -6.25
N ALA A 61 -6.38 -14.14 -7.15
CA ALA A 61 -7.20 -14.35 -8.34
C ALA A 61 -6.63 -15.48 -9.21
N ALA A 62 -5.31 -15.50 -9.44
CA ALA A 62 -4.67 -16.57 -10.18
C ALA A 62 -4.78 -17.94 -9.47
N ALA A 63 -4.76 -17.98 -8.14
CA ALA A 63 -4.98 -19.21 -7.38
C ALA A 63 -6.43 -19.70 -7.48
N VAL A 64 -7.41 -18.79 -7.48
CA VAL A 64 -8.82 -19.10 -7.75
C VAL A 64 -8.98 -19.67 -9.15
N GLU A 65 -8.37 -19.07 -10.16
CA GLU A 65 -8.43 -19.57 -11.54
C GLU A 65 -7.79 -20.96 -11.68
N ARG A 66 -6.69 -21.24 -10.96
CA ARG A 66 -6.09 -22.59 -10.90
C ARG A 66 -7.00 -23.60 -10.20
N ALA A 67 -7.66 -23.21 -9.12
CA ALA A 67 -8.63 -24.05 -8.41
C ALA A 67 -9.81 -24.42 -9.33
N ASP A 68 -10.32 -23.45 -10.08
CA ASP A 68 -11.37 -23.65 -11.07
C ASP A 68 -10.90 -24.56 -12.21
N GLU A 69 -9.68 -24.41 -12.70
CA GLU A 69 -9.11 -25.32 -13.71
C GLU A 69 -9.00 -26.76 -13.18
N ALA A 70 -8.57 -26.94 -11.93
CA ALA A 70 -8.50 -28.25 -11.29
C ALA A 70 -9.87 -28.92 -11.15
N SER A 71 -10.91 -28.15 -10.79
CA SER A 71 -12.29 -28.65 -10.67
C SER A 71 -12.85 -29.22 -11.99
N ARG A 72 -12.35 -28.76 -13.14
CA ARG A 72 -12.76 -29.29 -14.45
C ARG A 72 -12.21 -30.69 -14.74
N MET A 73 -11.20 -31.13 -13.99
CA MET A 73 -10.57 -32.44 -14.16
C MET A 73 -11.34 -33.56 -13.43
N GLY A 74 -12.35 -33.21 -12.61
CA GLY A 74 -13.21 -34.14 -11.89
C GLY A 74 -13.53 -33.64 -10.48
N ASP A 75 -13.98 -34.55 -9.62
CA ASP A 75 -14.23 -34.29 -8.20
C ASP A 75 -12.89 -34.24 -7.43
N VAL A 76 -12.22 -33.08 -7.52
CA VAL A 76 -10.89 -32.85 -6.96
C VAL A 76 -10.98 -31.81 -5.85
N GLN A 77 -10.39 -32.14 -4.71
CA GLN A 77 -10.15 -31.20 -3.62
C GLN A 77 -8.87 -30.39 -3.92
N TYR A 78 -8.98 -29.06 -3.93
CA TYR A 78 -7.84 -28.17 -4.17
C TYR A 78 -7.61 -27.27 -2.96
N SER A 79 -6.34 -27.05 -2.61
CA SER A 79 -5.97 -26.02 -1.65
C SER A 79 -4.63 -25.41 -2.01
N GLU A 80 -4.54 -24.09 -1.95
CA GLU A 80 -3.33 -23.34 -2.20
C GLU A 80 -3.16 -22.25 -1.14
N SER A 81 -1.95 -22.09 -0.63
CA SER A 81 -1.60 -21.01 0.29
C SER A 81 -0.95 -19.87 -0.50
N ILE A 82 -1.49 -18.67 -0.34
CA ILE A 82 -0.97 -17.44 -0.92
C ILE A 82 -0.39 -16.60 0.22
N TYR A 83 0.86 -16.19 0.07
CA TYR A 83 1.50 -15.31 1.03
C TYR A 83 1.05 -13.86 0.78
N TRP A 84 0.55 -13.21 1.83
CA TRP A 84 0.21 -11.79 1.77
C TRP A 84 1.48 -10.96 1.90
N ARG A 85 1.84 -10.20 0.85
CA ARG A 85 2.97 -9.27 0.93
C ARG A 85 2.62 -8.14 1.88
N ALA A 86 3.50 -7.90 2.84
CA ALA A 86 3.36 -6.82 3.81
C ALA A 86 3.29 -5.46 3.11
N THR A 87 2.37 -4.63 3.57
CA THR A 87 2.22 -3.22 3.14
C THR A 87 2.51 -2.30 4.32
N GLU A 88 2.74 -1.01 4.07
CA GLU A 88 2.80 -0.02 5.16
C GLU A 88 1.41 0.46 5.60
N ALA A 89 0.35 0.00 4.91
CA ALA A 89 -1.03 0.30 5.26
C ALA A 89 -1.49 -0.55 6.46
N ASP A 90 -2.52 -0.10 7.17
CA ASP A 90 -3.07 -0.82 8.30
C ASP A 90 -4.00 -1.96 7.82
N GLU A 91 -3.44 -3.15 7.70
CA GLU A 91 -4.14 -4.36 7.22
C GLU A 91 -5.35 -4.76 8.08
N ASN A 92 -5.50 -4.22 9.30
CA ASN A 92 -6.68 -4.46 10.12
C ASN A 92 -7.96 -3.83 9.53
N LEU A 93 -7.80 -2.87 8.63
CA LEU A 93 -8.89 -2.17 7.97
C LEU A 93 -9.28 -2.82 6.63
N PHE A 94 -8.61 -3.92 6.25
CA PHE A 94 -8.85 -4.58 4.97
C PHE A 94 -9.82 -5.74 5.10
N THR A 95 -10.85 -5.70 4.27
CA THR A 95 -11.81 -6.78 4.06
C THR A 95 -11.68 -7.27 2.63
N LEU A 96 -11.42 -8.57 2.47
CA LEU A 96 -11.32 -9.22 1.18
C LEU A 96 -12.58 -10.04 0.92
N SER A 97 -13.23 -9.78 -0.20
CA SER A 97 -14.49 -10.41 -0.61
C SER A 97 -14.33 -11.08 -1.97
N LEU A 98 -14.54 -12.39 -2.01
CA LEU A 98 -14.57 -13.18 -3.24
C LEU A 98 -16.03 -13.36 -3.69
N THR A 99 -16.30 -12.92 -4.92
CA THR A 99 -17.55 -13.13 -5.66
C THR A 99 -17.31 -13.98 -6.90
N ASP A 100 -18.38 -14.36 -7.61
CA ASP A 100 -18.30 -15.18 -8.83
C ASP A 100 -17.46 -14.58 -9.96
N ASN A 101 -17.19 -13.27 -9.93
CA ASN A 101 -16.47 -12.59 -11.02
C ASN A 101 -15.38 -11.61 -10.55
N LEU A 102 -15.38 -11.26 -9.26
CA LEU A 102 -14.53 -10.22 -8.70
C LEU A 102 -13.92 -10.69 -7.39
N LEU A 103 -12.64 -10.39 -7.22
CA LEU A 103 -12.00 -10.29 -5.92
C LEU A 103 -11.95 -8.81 -5.55
N ILE A 104 -12.58 -8.46 -4.43
CA ILE A 104 -12.74 -7.08 -3.98
C ILE A 104 -11.96 -6.93 -2.67
N LEU A 105 -11.13 -5.90 -2.57
CA LEU A 105 -10.57 -5.44 -1.31
C LEU A 105 -11.20 -4.09 -0.96
N GLU A 106 -11.85 -4.06 0.19
CA GLU A 106 -12.38 -2.85 0.80
C GLU A 106 -11.44 -2.43 1.94
N ASP A 107 -11.04 -1.16 1.92
CA ASP A 107 -10.27 -0.49 2.97
C ASP A 107 -11.19 0.45 3.74
N ASP A 108 -11.43 0.17 5.02
CA ASP A 108 -12.30 1.01 5.87
C ASP A 108 -11.82 2.47 6.00
N SER A 109 -10.55 2.75 5.70
CA SER A 109 -10.03 4.13 5.62
C SER A 109 -10.36 4.84 4.30
N GLY A 110 -10.81 4.08 3.29
CA GLY A 110 -11.34 4.54 2.00
C GLY A 110 -10.27 4.94 0.99
N SER A 111 -9.02 4.52 1.18
CA SER A 111 -7.88 4.98 0.38
C SER A 111 -7.33 3.93 -0.59
N LEU A 112 -7.58 2.64 -0.33
CA LEU A 112 -6.95 1.52 -1.03
C LEU A 112 -7.95 0.49 -1.57
N ASP A 113 -9.20 0.89 -1.79
CA ASP A 113 -10.22 0.04 -2.41
C ASP A 113 -9.78 -0.42 -3.81
N LEU A 114 -9.74 -1.73 -4.01
CA LEU A 114 -9.25 -2.35 -5.25
C LEU A 114 -10.12 -3.54 -5.65
N GLU A 115 -10.30 -3.71 -6.95
CA GLU A 115 -11.06 -4.81 -7.53
C GLU A 115 -10.25 -5.49 -8.64
N VAL A 116 -10.22 -6.82 -8.61
CA VAL A 116 -9.58 -7.65 -9.63
C VAL A 116 -10.61 -8.61 -10.21
N SER A 117 -10.74 -8.60 -11.53
CA SER A 117 -11.60 -9.55 -12.24
C SER A 117 -11.02 -10.94 -12.22
N ILE A 118 -11.88 -11.93 -11.95
CA ILE A 118 -11.56 -13.35 -12.08
C ILE A 118 -12.19 -13.80 -13.40
N SER A 119 -11.34 -14.03 -14.39
CA SER A 119 -11.74 -14.18 -15.80
C SER A 119 -11.91 -15.64 -16.23
N GLY A 120 -11.60 -16.58 -15.34
CA GLY A 120 -11.59 -18.02 -15.59
C GLY A 120 -12.89 -18.78 -15.34
N THR A 121 -14.04 -18.12 -15.17
CA THR A 121 -15.27 -18.74 -14.63
C THR A 121 -15.67 -20.04 -15.33
N GLY A 122 -15.30 -21.16 -14.70
CA GLY A 122 -16.13 -22.35 -14.78
C GLY A 122 -17.47 -22.06 -14.14
N SER A 123 -18.44 -22.96 -14.25
CA SER A 123 -19.73 -22.86 -13.55
C SER A 123 -19.64 -23.04 -12.03
N GLY A 124 -18.45 -22.84 -11.44
CA GLY A 124 -18.20 -22.97 -10.01
C GLY A 124 -18.77 -21.76 -9.27
N GLN A 125 -19.22 -21.97 -8.04
CA GLN A 125 -19.63 -20.90 -7.15
C GLN A 125 -18.42 -20.39 -6.40
N HIS A 126 -18.27 -19.07 -6.30
CA HIS A 126 -17.20 -18.45 -5.53
C HIS A 126 -17.77 -17.77 -4.30
N SER A 127 -17.14 -17.96 -3.14
CA SER A 127 -17.59 -17.28 -1.93
C SER A 127 -16.47 -17.15 -0.90
N GLY A 128 -16.41 -16.03 -0.20
CA GLY A 128 -15.56 -15.89 0.96
C GLY A 128 -15.40 -14.43 1.33
N GLU A 129 -15.46 -14.14 2.61
CA GLU A 129 -15.19 -12.81 3.14
C GLU A 129 -14.22 -12.98 4.31
N VAL A 130 -13.08 -12.32 4.24
CA VAL A 130 -12.02 -12.44 5.25
C VAL A 130 -11.45 -11.06 5.59
N GLN A 131 -11.31 -10.80 6.89
CA GLN A 131 -10.64 -9.60 7.39
C GLN A 131 -9.15 -9.89 7.59
N LEU A 132 -8.27 -9.08 6.99
CA LEU A 132 -6.83 -9.38 6.90
C LEU A 132 -6.00 -9.14 8.18
N SER A 133 -6.64 -8.91 9.33
CA SER A 133 -6.05 -8.47 10.60
C SER A 133 -4.73 -9.18 11.01
N GLY A 134 -3.60 -8.66 10.53
CA GLY A 134 -2.25 -9.14 10.85
C GLY A 134 -1.89 -10.53 10.29
N ILE A 135 -2.56 -10.99 9.24
CA ILE A 135 -2.36 -12.33 8.69
C ILE A 135 -1.35 -12.29 7.55
N SER A 136 -0.51 -13.32 7.48
CA SER A 136 0.52 -13.44 6.43
C SER A 136 0.16 -14.45 5.34
N THR A 137 -0.93 -15.20 5.50
CA THR A 137 -1.29 -16.27 4.59
C THR A 137 -2.79 -16.35 4.43
N ILE A 138 -3.21 -16.43 3.17
CA ILE A 138 -4.58 -16.63 2.73
C ILE A 138 -4.64 -17.96 2.01
N TRP A 139 -5.70 -18.73 2.23
CA TRP A 139 -5.91 -20.01 1.58
C TRP A 139 -7.03 -19.88 0.56
N VAL A 140 -6.77 -20.36 -0.65
CA VAL A 140 -7.80 -20.61 -1.66
C VAL A 140 -8.10 -22.10 -1.63
N VAL A 141 -9.36 -22.46 -1.45
CA VAL A 141 -9.80 -23.84 -1.27
C VAL A 141 -10.94 -24.12 -2.23
N HIS A 142 -10.91 -25.27 -2.91
CA HIS A 142 -12.04 -25.78 -3.67
C HIS A 142 -12.51 -27.09 -3.05
N SER A 143 -13.76 -27.12 -2.59
CA SER A 143 -14.45 -28.31 -2.07
C SER A 143 -15.92 -28.28 -2.48
N ASP A 144 -16.46 -29.45 -2.81
CA ASP A 144 -17.90 -29.63 -3.09
C ASP A 144 -18.47 -28.68 -4.15
N GLY A 145 -17.63 -28.30 -5.13
CA GLY A 145 -18.01 -27.40 -6.23
C GLY A 145 -17.98 -25.90 -5.89
N ILE A 146 -17.49 -25.53 -4.71
CA ILE A 146 -17.36 -24.14 -4.25
C ILE A 146 -15.88 -23.81 -4.07
N THR A 147 -15.43 -22.72 -4.71
CA THR A 147 -14.11 -22.13 -4.48
C THR A 147 -14.23 -21.00 -3.45
N SER A 148 -13.47 -21.07 -2.37
CA SER A 148 -13.51 -20.09 -1.29
C SER A 148 -12.14 -19.54 -0.90
N VAL A 149 -12.18 -18.33 -0.34
CA VAL A 149 -11.03 -17.72 0.34
C VAL A 149 -11.23 -17.82 1.84
N GLN A 150 -10.21 -18.30 2.55
CA GLN A 150 -10.24 -18.47 3.99
C GLN A 150 -8.87 -18.21 4.62
N LEU A 151 -8.86 -17.90 5.91
CA LEU A 151 -7.62 -17.61 6.65
C LEU A 151 -7.02 -18.85 7.30
N GLU A 152 -7.89 -19.79 7.67
CA GLU A 152 -7.48 -21.03 8.31
C GLU A 152 -7.05 -22.06 7.26
N ARG A 153 -6.00 -22.80 7.61
CA ARG A 153 -5.56 -23.92 6.78
C ARG A 153 -6.67 -24.97 6.74
N PRO A 154 -7.11 -25.41 5.54
CA PRO A 154 -8.07 -26.51 5.42
C PRO A 154 -7.50 -27.79 6.06
N GLN A 155 -8.36 -28.54 6.76
CA GLN A 155 -8.03 -29.78 7.47
C GLN A 155 -7.94 -30.98 6.53
#